data_AF-A0A3E4WHI8-F1
#
_entry.id   AF-A0A3E4WHI8-F1
#
_cell.length_a   1.000
_cell.length_b   1.000
_cell.length_c   1.000
_cell.angle_alpha   90.00
_cell.angle_beta   90.00
_cell.angle_gamma   90.00
#
_symmetry.space_group_name_H-M   'P 1'
#
loop_
_entity.id
_entity.type
_entity.pdbx_description
1 polymer ?
#
loop_
_entity_poly.entity_id
_entity_poly.type
_entity_poly.pdbx_seq_one_letter_code
_entity_poly.pdbx_strand_id
1 'polypeptide(L)'
;MGKLKVYYGWAKLGKIRKKRAISVIFDNEWHGCRSERGQRILRAAQETVIERYQDAEEEKAAKDCNRIFTEYSLFLDEKPINGSLNKILQMNSDADKKHVSKEMRDKIAEALRKAFMQTNRKYREPGWQQLELKFE
;
A
#
# COMPACT_ATOMS: atom_id res chain seq x y z
N MET A 1 -5.29 -19.63 17.21
CA MET A 1 -4.44 -18.74 16.38
C MET A 1 -5.24 -17.47 16.22
N GLY A 2 -4.72 -16.30 16.58
CA GLY A 2 -5.53 -15.11 16.30
C GLY A 2 -5.30 -14.60 14.88
N LYS A 3 -5.91 -13.46 14.61
CA LYS A 3 -6.02 -12.89 13.27
C LYS A 3 -4.72 -12.27 12.76
N LEU A 4 -4.36 -12.58 11.53
CA LEU A 4 -3.24 -11.96 10.79
C LEU A 4 -3.64 -10.56 10.34
N LYS A 5 -2.66 -9.68 10.14
CA LYS A 5 -2.90 -8.29 9.75
C LYS A 5 -2.42 -7.98 8.33
N VAL A 6 -2.95 -6.88 7.80
CA VAL A 6 -2.47 -6.21 6.59
C VAL A 6 -2.10 -4.78 6.95
N TYR A 7 -0.92 -4.36 6.53
CA TYR A 7 -0.33 -3.07 6.84
C TYR A 7 -0.20 -2.24 5.57
N TYR A 8 -0.90 -1.11 5.54
CA TYR A 8 -0.87 -0.17 4.42
C TYR A 8 0.03 1.00 4.77
N GLY A 9 0.93 1.33 3.86
CA GLY A 9 1.87 2.42 4.06
C GLY A 9 2.52 2.91 2.79
N TRP A 10 3.42 3.87 2.97
CA TRP A 10 4.30 4.33 1.90
C TRP A 10 5.67 3.68 2.05
N ALA A 11 6.20 3.13 0.95
CA ALA A 11 7.51 2.50 0.95
C ALA A 11 8.58 3.51 1.40
N LYS A 12 9.41 3.09 2.35
CA LYS A 12 10.48 3.92 2.88
C LYS A 12 11.63 3.94 1.88
N LEU A 13 11.97 5.13 1.38
CA LEU A 13 13.09 5.30 0.47
C LEU A 13 14.41 5.15 1.23
N GLY A 14 15.40 4.53 0.60
CA GLY A 14 16.70 4.27 1.22
C GLY A 14 17.77 3.89 0.19
N LYS A 15 18.76 3.09 0.61
CA LYS A 15 19.81 2.60 -0.30
C LYS A 15 19.27 1.60 -1.33
N ILE A 16 18.31 0.77 -0.92
CA ILE A 16 17.74 -0.30 -1.76
C ILE A 16 16.49 0.21 -2.48
N ARG A 17 15.51 0.76 -1.74
CA ARG A 17 14.27 1.28 -2.32
C ARG A 17 14.46 2.71 -2.79
N LYS A 18 14.34 2.92 -4.11
CA LYS A 18 14.50 4.22 -4.76
C LYS A 18 13.20 4.78 -5.34
N LYS A 19 12.15 3.97 -5.44
CA LYS A 19 10.88 4.34 -6.06
C LYS A 19 9.81 4.58 -5.00
N ARG A 20 9.02 5.63 -5.18
CA ARG A 20 7.85 5.92 -4.33
C ARG A 20 6.76 4.91 -4.64
N ALA A 21 6.22 4.27 -3.62
CA ALA A 21 5.19 3.28 -3.79
C ALA A 21 4.25 3.23 -2.59
N ILE A 22 2.99 2.89 -2.83
CA ILE A 22 2.16 2.30 -1.77
C ILE A 22 2.72 0.90 -1.54
N SER A 23 2.99 0.58 -0.28
CA SER A 23 3.42 -0.73 0.19
C SER A 23 2.27 -1.35 0.98
N VAL A 24 1.83 -2.53 0.56
CA VAL A 24 0.80 -3.31 1.26
C VAL A 24 1.45 -4.60 1.73
N ILE A 25 1.61 -4.73 3.04
CA ILE A 25 2.33 -5.85 3.65
C ILE A 25 1.35 -6.74 4.41
N PHE A 26 1.30 -8.00 4.02
CA PHE A 26 0.51 -9.06 4.65
C PHE A 26 1.38 -9.82 5.65
N ASP A 27 0.90 -9.99 6.87
CA ASP A 27 1.44 -11.00 7.79
C ASP A 27 1.13 -12.40 7.24
N ASN A 28 2.13 -13.28 7.15
CA ASN A 28 1.86 -14.69 6.88
C ASN A 28 2.01 -15.58 8.12
N GLU A 29 2.62 -15.04 9.18
CA GLU A 29 2.93 -15.77 10.39
C GLU A 29 2.39 -15.05 11.63
N TRP A 30 1.81 -15.80 12.57
CA TRP A 30 1.25 -15.26 13.81
C TRP A 30 2.26 -14.46 14.64
N HIS A 31 3.52 -14.90 14.67
CA HIS A 31 4.60 -14.22 15.38
C HIS A 31 5.20 -13.05 14.60
N GLY A 32 4.72 -12.74 13.39
CA GLY A 32 5.28 -11.76 12.46
C GLY A 32 5.48 -10.38 13.07
N CYS A 33 4.57 -9.44 12.85
CA CYS A 33 4.67 -8.10 13.44
C CYS A 33 4.51 -8.05 14.97
N ARG A 34 4.24 -9.19 15.63
CA ARG A 34 4.18 -9.31 17.09
C ARG A 34 5.55 -9.54 17.72
N SER A 35 6.55 -9.92 16.92
CA SER A 35 7.94 -9.99 17.33
C SER A 35 8.65 -8.65 17.16
N GLU A 36 9.65 -8.39 17.99
CA GLU A 36 10.49 -7.18 17.84
C GLU A 36 11.19 -7.16 16.47
N ARG A 37 11.64 -8.34 16.00
CA ARG A 37 12.23 -8.52 14.68
C ARG A 37 11.25 -8.13 13.57
N GLY A 38 10.02 -8.61 13.61
CA GLY A 38 9.01 -8.28 12.60
C GLY A 38 8.67 -6.80 12.57
N GLN A 39 8.53 -6.16 13.74
CA GLN A 39 8.32 -4.71 13.80
C GLN A 39 9.50 -3.92 13.23
N ARG A 40 10.75 -4.35 13.48
CA ARG A 40 11.94 -3.71 12.89
C ARG A 40 11.91 -3.83 11.36
N ILE A 41 11.53 -4.98 10.82
CA ILE A 41 11.39 -5.19 9.37
C ILE A 41 10.29 -4.29 8.79
N LEU A 42 9.09 -4.27 9.41
CA LEU A 42 7.97 -3.43 8.96
C LEU A 42 8.36 -1.94 8.91
N ARG A 43 8.95 -1.41 10.00
CA ARG A 43 9.40 -0.01 10.10
C ARG A 43 10.54 0.33 9.15
N ALA A 44 11.34 -0.65 8.74
CA ALA A 44 12.40 -0.47 7.76
C ALA A 44 11.83 -0.47 6.32
N ALA A 45 10.78 -1.24 6.05
CA ALA A 45 10.18 -1.39 4.73
C ALA A 45 9.25 -0.23 4.36
N GLN A 46 8.42 0.23 5.30
CA GLN A 46 7.38 1.22 5.04
C GLN A 46 7.06 2.12 6.23
N GLU A 47 6.55 3.31 5.93
CA GLU A 47 5.82 4.14 6.88
C GLU A 47 4.37 3.67 6.91
N THR A 48 4.02 2.85 7.90
CA THR A 48 2.67 2.27 8.03
C THR A 48 1.70 3.34 8.52
N VAL A 49 0.59 3.49 7.82
CA VAL A 49 -0.42 4.52 8.12
C VAL A 49 -1.68 3.91 8.71
N ILE A 50 -2.06 2.71 8.26
CA ILE A 50 -3.24 2.01 8.75
C ILE A 50 -3.03 0.50 8.69
N GLU A 51 -3.64 -0.20 9.63
CA GLU A 51 -3.67 -1.66 9.69
C GLU A 51 -5.11 -2.17 9.69
N ARG A 52 -5.31 -3.37 9.15
CA ARG A 52 -6.56 -4.13 9.25
C ARG A 52 -6.27 -5.59 9.52
N TYR A 53 -7.30 -6.35 9.86
CA TYR A 53 -7.22 -7.81 9.88
C TYR A 53 -7.45 -8.39 8.49
N GLN A 54 -6.84 -9.54 8.26
CA GLN A 54 -7.06 -10.35 7.06
C GLN A 54 -8.44 -11.02 7.10
N ASP A 55 -8.99 -11.28 5.91
CA ASP A 55 -10.16 -12.16 5.77
C ASP A 55 -9.75 -13.64 5.72
N ALA A 56 -10.75 -14.53 5.64
CA ALA A 56 -10.51 -15.98 5.68
C ALA A 56 -9.74 -16.51 4.45
N GLU A 57 -9.87 -15.87 3.29
CA GLU A 57 -9.16 -16.26 2.06
C GLU A 57 -7.70 -15.83 2.12
N GLU A 58 -7.45 -14.60 2.56
CA GLU A 58 -6.12 -14.05 2.81
C GLU A 58 -5.37 -14.90 3.86
N GLU A 59 -6.01 -15.24 4.99
CA GLU A 59 -5.40 -16.08 6.03
C GLU A 59 -5.11 -17.51 5.54
N LYS A 60 -5.88 -18.02 4.58
CA LYS A 60 -5.62 -19.34 3.99
C LYS A 60 -4.37 -19.28 3.13
N ALA A 61 -4.24 -18.27 2.27
CA ALA A 61 -3.05 -18.09 1.42
C ALA A 61 -1.77 -17.84 2.25
N ALA A 62 -1.88 -17.18 3.40
CA ALA A 62 -0.79 -16.97 4.33
C ALA A 62 -0.16 -18.29 4.84
N LYS A 63 -0.97 -19.33 5.08
CA LYS A 63 -0.50 -20.62 5.64
C LYS A 63 0.47 -21.35 4.72
N ASP A 64 0.34 -21.13 3.41
CA ASP A 64 1.19 -21.77 2.40
C ASP A 64 2.52 -21.01 2.18
N CYS A 65 2.74 -19.92 2.91
CA CYS A 65 3.93 -19.07 2.78
C CYS A 65 4.98 -19.36 3.87
N ASN A 66 6.23 -19.61 3.45
CA ASN A 66 7.37 -19.78 4.36
C ASN A 66 7.99 -18.46 4.87
N ARG A 67 7.55 -17.31 4.34
CA ARG A 67 8.08 -15.97 4.69
C ARG A 67 7.19 -15.30 5.72
N ILE A 68 7.78 -14.56 6.66
CA ILE A 68 7.04 -13.79 7.68
C ILE A 68 6.05 -12.80 7.05
N PHE A 69 6.47 -12.13 5.97
CA PHE A 69 5.68 -11.12 5.26
C PHE A 69 5.64 -11.37 3.75
N THR A 70 4.52 -10.99 3.15
CA THR A 70 4.39 -10.79 1.70
C THR A 70 4.07 -9.33 1.45
N GLU A 71 4.79 -8.68 0.54
CA GLU A 71 4.55 -7.29 0.18
C GLU A 71 4.14 -7.15 -1.28
N TYR A 72 3.12 -6.34 -1.50
CA TYR A 72 2.75 -5.83 -2.81
C TYR A 72 3.02 -4.32 -2.86
N SER A 73 3.71 -3.88 -3.89
CA SER A 73 4.05 -2.47 -4.08
C SER A 73 3.39 -1.93 -5.35
N LEU A 74 2.70 -0.79 -5.22
CA LEU A 74 2.20 -0.01 -6.35
C LEU A 74 3.09 1.21 -6.54
N PHE A 75 3.84 1.27 -7.64
CA PHE A 75 4.80 2.35 -7.89
C PHE A 75 4.12 3.61 -8.42
N LEU A 76 4.25 4.72 -7.69
CA LEU A 76 3.60 5.99 -8.00
C LEU A 76 4.05 6.56 -9.35
N ASP A 77 5.34 6.45 -9.64
CA ASP A 77 5.98 7.12 -10.78
C ASP A 77 5.96 6.29 -12.07
N GLU A 78 5.44 5.06 -12.03
CA GLU A 78 5.43 4.15 -13.17
C GLU A 78 4.10 4.20 -13.94
N LYS A 79 4.14 3.79 -15.22
CA LYS A 79 2.92 3.56 -16.00
C LYS A 79 2.12 2.42 -15.32
N PRO A 80 0.80 2.55 -15.17
CA PRO A 80 -0.08 3.58 -15.75
C PRO A 80 -0.30 4.81 -14.84
N ILE A 81 0.28 4.88 -13.65
CA ILE A 81 -0.03 5.87 -12.61
C ILE A 81 0.57 7.24 -12.94
N ASN A 82 1.81 7.29 -13.46
CA ASN A 82 2.50 8.50 -13.92
C ASN A 82 2.46 9.66 -12.90
N GLY A 83 2.65 9.38 -11.61
CA GLY A 83 2.69 10.39 -10.55
C GLY A 83 1.33 10.81 -9.99
N SER A 84 0.22 10.27 -10.49
CA SER A 84 -1.14 10.59 -10.01
C SER A 84 -1.47 9.88 -8.69
N LEU A 85 -1.69 10.67 -7.64
CA LEU A 85 -2.07 10.18 -6.32
C LEU A 85 -3.50 9.66 -6.34
N ASN A 86 -4.40 10.29 -7.09
CA ASN A 86 -5.76 9.79 -7.21
C ASN A 86 -5.79 8.44 -7.92
N LYS A 87 -4.99 8.28 -8.99
CA LYS A 87 -4.95 7.05 -9.76
C LYS A 87 -4.37 5.88 -8.96
N ILE A 88 -3.27 6.08 -8.23
CA ILE A 88 -2.70 5.01 -7.40
C ILE A 88 -3.62 4.59 -6.26
N LEU A 89 -4.30 5.55 -5.61
CA LEU A 89 -5.26 5.25 -4.54
C LEU A 89 -6.48 4.49 -5.08
N GLN A 90 -6.96 4.89 -6.26
CA GLN A 90 -8.03 4.17 -6.95
C GLN A 90 -7.61 2.74 -7.29
N MET A 91 -6.43 2.55 -7.89
CA MET A 91 -5.89 1.22 -8.20
C MET A 91 -5.73 0.34 -6.95
N ASN A 92 -5.27 0.91 -5.84
CA ASN A 92 -5.18 0.19 -4.57
C ASN A 92 -6.57 -0.23 -4.06
N SER A 93 -7.55 0.69 -4.08
CA SER A 93 -8.92 0.41 -3.67
C SER A 93 -9.62 -0.64 -4.56
N ASP A 94 -9.32 -0.64 -5.86
CA ASP A 94 -9.87 -1.62 -6.80
C ASP A 94 -9.26 -3.02 -6.59
N ALA A 95 -7.97 -3.11 -6.27
CA ALA A 95 -7.32 -4.37 -5.93
C ALA A 95 -7.94 -5.02 -4.68
N ASP A 96 -8.27 -4.20 -3.67
CA ASP A 96 -8.85 -4.65 -2.40
C ASP A 96 -10.38 -4.90 -2.46
N LYS A 97 -11.04 -4.63 -3.59
CA LYS A 97 -12.51 -4.59 -3.69
C LYS A 97 -13.22 -5.89 -3.28
N LYS A 98 -12.56 -7.04 -3.43
CA LYS A 98 -13.11 -8.37 -3.09
C LYS A 98 -12.99 -8.70 -1.59
N HIS A 99 -11.94 -8.21 -0.95
CA HIS A 99 -11.56 -8.60 0.41
C HIS A 99 -11.88 -7.51 1.45
N VAL A 100 -12.09 -6.27 1.01
CA VAL A 100 -12.25 -5.11 1.91
C VAL A 100 -13.53 -4.34 1.60
N SER A 101 -14.32 -4.08 2.65
CA SER A 101 -15.55 -3.28 2.54
C SER A 101 -15.25 -1.88 2.01
N LYS A 102 -16.23 -1.27 1.32
CA LYS A 102 -16.08 0.07 0.75
C LYS A 102 -15.67 1.10 1.81
N GLU A 103 -16.32 1.08 2.97
CA GLU A 103 -16.02 1.99 4.08
C GLU A 103 -14.56 1.87 4.56
N MET A 104 -14.03 0.65 4.64
CA MET A 104 -12.65 0.43 5.05
C MET A 104 -11.68 0.86 3.95
N ARG A 105 -12.01 0.63 2.67
CA ARG A 105 -11.20 1.10 1.54
C ARG A 105 -11.14 2.63 1.48
N ASP A 106 -12.25 3.31 1.75
CA ASP A 106 -12.30 4.78 1.80
C ASP A 106 -11.42 5.31 2.94
N LYS A 107 -11.48 4.68 4.12
CA LYS A 107 -10.57 4.99 5.25
C LYS A 107 -9.10 4.78 4.91
N ILE A 108 -8.77 3.67 4.25
CA ILE A 108 -7.40 3.36 3.81
C ILE A 108 -6.91 4.43 2.81
N ALA A 109 -7.73 4.75 1.81
CA ALA A 109 -7.39 5.74 0.80
C ALA A 109 -7.17 7.13 1.43
N GLU A 110 -8.04 7.55 2.34
CA GLU A 110 -7.91 8.82 3.05
C GLU A 110 -6.64 8.87 3.91
N ALA A 111 -6.36 7.80 4.65
CA ALA A 111 -5.17 7.69 5.49
C ALA A 111 -3.89 7.80 4.66
N LEU A 112 -3.78 7.00 3.59
CA LEU A 112 -2.63 7.03 2.66
C LEU A 112 -2.48 8.41 2.01
N ARG A 113 -3.57 9.05 1.61
CA ARG A 113 -3.57 10.39 1.03
C ARG A 113 -3.04 11.43 2.02
N LYS A 114 -3.53 11.43 3.26
CA LYS A 114 -3.08 12.36 4.31
C LYS A 114 -1.58 12.21 4.57
N ALA A 115 -1.10 10.97 4.74
CA ALA A 115 0.32 10.70 4.94
C ALA A 115 1.16 11.20 3.76
N PHE A 116 0.73 10.92 2.53
CA PHE A 116 1.45 11.37 1.33
C PHE A 116 1.56 12.90 1.25
N MET A 117 0.45 13.61 1.47
CA MET A 117 0.41 15.07 1.41
C MET A 117 1.24 15.74 2.51
N GLN A 118 1.30 15.14 3.70
CA GLN A 118 2.14 15.63 4.79
C GLN A 118 3.63 15.57 4.43
N THR A 119 4.09 14.48 3.82
CA THR A 119 5.48 14.31 3.40
C THR A 119 5.80 15.09 2.12
N ASN A 120 4.84 15.24 1.20
CA ASN A 120 5.04 15.85 -0.12
C ASN A 120 4.28 17.17 -0.25
N ARG A 121 4.61 18.19 0.57
CA ARG A 121 3.92 19.49 0.58
C ARG A 121 3.88 20.24 -0.76
N LYS A 122 4.83 19.97 -1.66
CA LYS A 122 4.92 20.57 -3.00
C LYS A 122 4.20 19.75 -4.08
N TYR A 123 3.60 18.62 -3.70
CA TYR A 123 2.90 17.77 -4.65
C TYR A 123 1.75 18.53 -5.30
N ARG A 124 1.61 18.36 -6.62
CA ARG A 124 0.44 18.76 -7.38
C ARG A 124 0.02 17.55 -8.18
N GLU A 125 -1.27 17.26 -8.17
CA GLU A 125 -1.83 16.20 -9.02
C GLU A 125 -1.45 16.51 -10.47
N PRO A 126 -0.86 15.56 -11.21
CA PRO A 126 -0.67 15.71 -12.63
C PRO A 126 -2.02 16.05 -13.26
N GLY A 127 -2.12 17.24 -13.85
CA GLY A 127 -3.32 17.63 -14.57
C GLY A 127 -3.56 16.63 -15.69
N TRP A 128 -4.82 16.24 -15.89
CA TRP A 128 -5.27 15.33 -16.96
C TRP A 128 -5.03 15.88 -18.38
N GLN A 129 -4.33 17.00 -18.52
CA GLN A 129 -3.89 17.55 -19.80
C GLN A 129 -2.61 16.82 -20.26
N GLN A 130 -2.73 15.52 -20.50
CA GLN A 130 -2.05 15.01 -21.68
C GLN A 130 -2.73 15.76 -22.85
N LEU A 131 -1.99 16.62 -23.55
CA LEU A 131 -2.48 17.33 -24.74
C LEU A 131 -3.33 16.35 -25.56
N GLU A 132 -4.66 16.55 -25.57
CA GLU A 132 -5.51 15.88 -26.53
C GLU A 132 -5.04 16.39 -27.90
N LEU A 133 -4.22 15.59 -28.58
CA LEU A 133 -3.94 15.78 -29.99
C LEU A 133 -5.26 15.55 -30.71
N LYS A 134 -6.04 16.62 -30.86
CA LYS A 134 -7.14 16.67 -31.80
C LYS A 134 -6.50 16.62 -33.18
N PHE A 135 -6.55 15.46 -33.82
CA PHE A 135 -6.30 15.39 -35.25
C PHE A 135 -7.52 16.00 -35.93
N GLU A 136 -7.30 17.10 -36.66
CA GLU A 136 -8.27 17.66 -37.62
C GLU A 136 -8.46 16.74 -38.83
#